data_AF-A0A7C3R1H1-F1
#
_entry.id   AF-A0A7C3R1H1-F1
#
_cell.length_a   1.000
_cell.length_b   1.000
_cell.length_c   1.000
_cell.angle_alpha   90.00
_cell.angle_beta   90.00
_cell.angle_gamma   90.00
#
_symmetry.space_group_name_H-M   'P 1'
#
loop_
_entity.id
_entity.type
_entity.pdbx_description
1 polymer ?
#
loop_
_entity_poly.entity_id
_entity_poly.type
_entity_poly.pdbx_seq_one_letter_code
_entity_poly.pdbx_strand_id
1 'polypeptide(L)'
;MEWKKYGAGFIGSSVVEIKSVKVIDPQGQMRRFRISTVREPSGKFTKIPAEARLFKSEKGYIGVLITGKYGGYVKVGKNITVQQCLSVSFSCLSKKPLKKLLKGTSVDVTEIDGTIVGIER
;
A
#
# COMPACT_ATOMS: atom_id res chain seq x y z
N MET A 1 -14.36 3.78 -4.52
CA MET A 1 -12.96 4.25 -4.71
C MET A 1 -12.64 4.10 -6.17
N GLU A 2 -12.62 5.21 -6.90
CA GLU A 2 -12.39 5.23 -8.34
C GLU A 2 -10.90 5.09 -8.66
N TRP A 3 -10.61 4.29 -9.67
CA TRP A 3 -9.29 3.92 -10.14
C TRP A 3 -8.66 5.09 -10.92
N LYS A 4 -7.44 5.50 -10.58
CA LYS A 4 -6.65 6.45 -11.38
C LYS A 4 -5.50 5.73 -12.07
N LYS A 5 -5.25 6.11 -13.34
CA LYS A 5 -4.18 5.58 -14.18
C LYS A 5 -2.81 5.76 -13.51
N TYR A 6 -1.93 4.78 -13.77
CA TYR A 6 -0.58 4.71 -13.22
C TYR A 6 0.38 5.48 -14.13
N GLY A 7 0.82 6.64 -13.68
CA GLY A 7 1.96 7.33 -14.26
C GLY A 7 2.89 7.80 -13.16
N ALA A 8 4.18 7.74 -13.49
CA ALA A 8 5.37 7.85 -12.63
C ALA A 8 5.71 6.58 -11.83
N GLY A 9 6.99 6.19 -11.89
CA GLY A 9 7.48 4.88 -11.46
C GLY A 9 7.64 4.70 -9.95
N PHE A 10 8.28 3.59 -9.58
CA PHE A 10 8.66 3.33 -8.18
C PHE A 10 9.70 4.34 -7.70
N ILE A 11 9.52 4.83 -6.48
CA ILE A 11 10.47 5.74 -5.82
C ILE A 11 11.37 4.95 -4.89
N GLY A 12 12.68 5.08 -5.09
CA GLY A 12 13.67 4.32 -4.35
C GLY A 12 13.66 2.82 -4.66
N SER A 13 14.56 2.09 -4.00
CA SER A 13 14.76 0.64 -4.19
C SER A 13 14.18 -0.21 -3.05
N SER A 14 13.75 0.42 -1.96
CA SER A 14 13.28 -0.28 -0.76
C SER A 14 11.98 -1.03 -1.01
N VAL A 15 12.01 -2.34 -0.78
CA VAL A 15 10.83 -3.20 -0.66
C VAL A 15 10.66 -3.59 0.80
N VAL A 16 9.47 -3.35 1.35
CA VAL A 16 9.20 -3.60 2.77
C VAL A 16 8.04 -4.55 2.93
N GLU A 17 8.25 -5.62 3.70
CA GLU A 17 7.17 -6.55 4.04
C GLU A 17 6.18 -5.95 5.02
N ILE A 18 4.89 -6.13 4.73
CA ILE A 18 3.79 -5.68 5.57
C ILE A 18 2.72 -6.77 5.75
N LYS A 19 2.12 -6.76 6.95
CA LYS A 19 1.10 -7.75 7.37
C LYS A 19 -0.24 -7.09 7.74
N SER A 20 -0.32 -5.77 7.67
CA SER A 20 -1.56 -5.04 7.89
C SER A 20 -1.58 -3.72 7.15
N VAL A 21 -2.78 -3.27 6.78
CA VAL A 21 -3.05 -1.98 6.16
C VAL A 21 -4.34 -1.40 6.74
N LYS A 22 -4.47 -0.08 6.82
CA LYS A 22 -5.78 0.54 7.03
C LYS A 22 -6.46 0.75 5.68
N VAL A 23 -7.66 0.21 5.52
CA VAL A 23 -8.53 0.44 4.36
C VAL A 23 -9.95 0.73 4.85
N ILE A 24 -10.72 1.40 4.01
CA ILE A 24 -12.12 1.69 4.32
C ILE A 24 -12.86 0.35 4.26
N ASP A 25 -13.57 0.02 5.32
CA ASP A 25 -14.41 -1.16 5.35
C ASP A 25 -15.71 -0.94 4.55
N PRO A 26 -16.51 -2.00 4.32
CA PRO A 26 -17.78 -1.85 3.61
C PRO A 26 -18.79 -0.90 4.29
N GLN A 27 -18.58 -0.56 5.56
CA GLN A 27 -19.42 0.38 6.32
C GLN A 27 -18.91 1.83 6.23
N GLY A 28 -17.88 2.09 5.41
CA GLY A 28 -17.29 3.42 5.25
C GLY A 28 -16.29 3.80 6.36
N GLN A 29 -15.98 2.90 7.29
CA GLN A 29 -15.08 3.19 8.40
C GLN A 29 -13.64 2.80 8.09
N MET A 30 -12.70 3.68 8.45
CA MET A 30 -11.27 3.40 8.33
C MET A 30 -10.83 2.38 9.38
N ARG A 31 -10.56 1.13 8.97
CA ARG A 31 -10.16 0.05 9.89
C ARG A 31 -8.87 -0.63 9.45
N ARG A 32 -8.13 -1.17 10.41
CA ARG A 32 -6.89 -1.92 10.15
C ARG A 32 -7.21 -3.40 9.91
N PHE A 33 -6.82 -3.89 8.74
CA PHE A 33 -6.99 -5.29 8.36
C PHE A 33 -5.65 -5.99 8.23
N ARG A 34 -5.63 -7.30 8.51
CA ARG A 34 -4.50 -8.15 8.13
C ARG A 34 -4.47 -8.32 6.63
N ILE A 35 -3.25 -8.42 6.09
CA ILE A 35 -3.01 -8.71 4.69
C ILE A 35 -1.99 -9.84 4.54
N SER A 36 -2.12 -10.60 3.46
CA SER A 36 -1.15 -11.63 3.07
C SER A 36 -1.11 -11.77 1.56
N THR A 37 -0.03 -12.38 1.08
CA THR A 37 0.07 -12.84 -0.31
C THR A 37 -0.73 -14.12 -0.50
N VAL A 38 -1.54 -14.20 -1.55
CA VAL A 38 -2.23 -15.42 -2.00
C VAL A 38 -1.94 -15.66 -3.47
N ARG A 39 -1.95 -16.93 -3.91
CA ARG A 39 -1.66 -17.27 -5.31
C ARG A 39 -2.85 -17.06 -6.24
N GLU A 40 -4.06 -17.14 -5.69
CA GLU A 40 -5.31 -17.10 -6.45
C GLU A 40 -6.30 -16.12 -5.81
N PRO A 41 -7.20 -15.51 -6.60
CA PRO A 41 -8.23 -14.59 -6.10
C PRO A 41 -9.14 -15.18 -5.00
N SER A 42 -9.35 -16.48 -4.98
CA SER A 42 -10.16 -17.21 -3.99
C SER A 42 -9.34 -17.74 -2.79
N GLY A 43 -8.05 -17.44 -2.73
CA GLY A 43 -7.12 -17.99 -1.75
C GLY A 43 -7.48 -17.67 -0.29
N LYS A 44 -7.14 -18.61 0.60
CA LYS A 44 -7.16 -18.41 2.06
C LYS A 44 -5.96 -17.58 2.50
N PHE A 45 -6.05 -16.97 3.68
CA PHE A 45 -4.90 -16.26 4.28
C PHE A 45 -3.69 -17.17 4.38
N THR A 46 -2.53 -16.64 4.00
CA THR A 46 -1.26 -17.32 4.17
C THR A 46 -0.41 -16.60 5.22
N LYS A 47 0.70 -17.24 5.60
CA LYS A 47 1.73 -16.60 6.45
C LYS A 47 2.65 -15.66 5.65
N ILE A 48 2.52 -15.65 4.31
CA ILE A 48 3.40 -14.88 3.43
C ILE A 48 2.94 -13.41 3.48
N PRO A 49 3.81 -12.47 3.91
CA PRO A 49 3.45 -11.06 3.95
C PRO A 49 3.26 -10.49 2.53
N ALA A 50 2.61 -9.34 2.44
CA ALA A 50 2.61 -8.54 1.21
C ALA A 50 3.86 -7.64 1.18
N GLU A 51 4.20 -7.13 0.01
CA GLU A 51 5.29 -6.19 -0.21
C GLU A 51 4.74 -4.78 -0.40
N ALA A 52 5.45 -3.80 0.13
CA ALA A 52 5.15 -2.39 -0.04
C ALA A 52 6.34 -1.68 -0.69
N ARG A 53 6.06 -0.75 -1.60
CA ARG A 53 7.05 0.11 -2.28
C ARG A 53 6.49 1.52 -2.41
N LEU A 54 7.35 2.53 -2.38
CA LEU A 54 6.91 3.89 -2.71
C LEU A 54 6.60 3.99 -4.20
N PHE A 55 5.53 4.69 -4.52
CA PHE A 55 5.04 4.83 -5.88
C PHE A 55 4.56 6.26 -6.11
N LYS A 56 4.98 6.87 -7.21
CA LYS A 56 4.55 8.22 -7.58
C LYS A 56 3.32 8.12 -8.49
N SER A 57 2.29 8.89 -8.17
CA SER A 57 1.08 9.01 -8.98
C SER A 57 1.28 10.03 -10.12
N GLU A 58 0.37 10.01 -11.10
CA GLU A 58 0.38 10.94 -12.25
C GLU A 58 0.36 12.40 -11.82
N LYS A 59 -0.25 12.67 -10.66
CA LYS A 59 -0.36 14.01 -10.07
C LYS A 59 0.92 14.46 -9.35
N GLY A 60 1.97 13.65 -9.34
CA GLY A 60 3.24 13.93 -8.66
C GLY A 60 3.29 13.48 -7.18
N TYR A 61 2.17 13.07 -6.59
CA TYR A 61 2.12 12.61 -5.20
C TYR A 61 2.65 11.20 -5.03
N ILE A 62 3.35 10.95 -3.93
CA ILE A 62 3.97 9.67 -3.61
C ILE A 62 3.12 8.97 -2.57
N GLY A 63 2.64 7.79 -2.94
CA GLY A 63 1.94 6.86 -2.05
C GLY A 63 2.75 5.58 -1.85
N VAL A 64 2.04 4.53 -1.44
CA VAL A 64 2.59 3.19 -1.31
C VAL A 64 1.79 2.24 -2.18
N LEU A 65 2.47 1.53 -3.06
CA LEU A 65 1.92 0.39 -3.77
C LEU A 65 2.20 -0.88 -2.96
N ILE A 66 1.13 -1.63 -2.70
CA ILE A 66 1.17 -2.91 -2.01
C ILE A 66 0.90 -4.01 -3.02
N THR A 67 1.79 -5.00 -3.08
CA THR A 67 1.70 -6.14 -4.01
C THR A 67 1.85 -7.46 -3.27
N GLY A 68 1.33 -8.54 -3.84
CA GLY A 68 1.66 -9.87 -3.35
C GLY A 68 3.09 -10.24 -3.74
N LYS A 69 3.76 -11.02 -2.90
CA LYS A 69 5.07 -11.59 -3.20
C LYS A 69 5.01 -12.51 -4.42
N TYR A 70 6.10 -12.57 -5.18
CA TYR A 70 6.27 -13.50 -6.31
C TYR A 70 5.14 -13.41 -7.35
N GLY A 71 4.61 -12.20 -7.60
CA GLY A 71 3.50 -11.99 -8.53
C GLY A 71 2.13 -12.45 -8.01
N GLY A 72 2.01 -12.78 -6.73
CA GLY A 72 0.75 -13.13 -6.11
C GLY A 72 -0.19 -11.94 -5.91
N TYR A 73 -1.40 -12.25 -5.47
CA TYR A 73 -2.42 -11.28 -5.09
C TYR A 73 -2.28 -10.89 -3.61
N VAL A 74 -2.80 -9.72 -3.26
CA VAL A 74 -2.97 -9.24 -1.89
C VAL A 74 -4.37 -9.58 -1.40
N LYS A 75 -4.48 -10.46 -0.42
CA LYS A 75 -5.72 -10.65 0.34
C LYS A 75 -5.79 -9.64 1.47
N VAL A 76 -6.89 -8.90 1.56
CA VAL A 76 -7.17 -7.94 2.63
C VAL A 76 -8.35 -8.41 3.45
N GLY A 77 -8.18 -8.55 4.77
CA GLY A 77 -9.22 -9.07 5.65
C GLY A 77 -9.72 -10.47 5.26
N LYS A 78 -10.56 -11.07 6.10
CA LYS A 78 -11.10 -12.42 5.79
C LYS A 78 -12.03 -12.37 4.58
N ASN A 79 -12.86 -11.32 4.54
CA ASN A 79 -13.98 -11.16 3.62
C ASN A 79 -13.98 -9.80 2.90
N ILE A 80 -12.89 -9.02 2.92
CA ILE A 80 -12.90 -7.69 2.30
C ILE A 80 -12.66 -7.83 0.81
N THR A 81 -11.45 -8.23 0.41
CA THR A 81 -11.10 -8.31 -1.01
C THR A 81 -9.82 -9.11 -1.24
N VAL A 82 -9.61 -9.53 -2.49
CA VAL A 82 -8.33 -10.00 -3.02
C VAL A 82 -8.06 -9.21 -4.30
N GLN A 83 -6.90 -8.57 -4.38
CA GLN A 83 -6.53 -7.69 -5.50
C GLN A 83 -5.10 -7.95 -5.93
N GLN A 84 -4.75 -7.66 -7.20
CA GLN A 84 -3.36 -7.80 -7.66
C GLN A 84 -2.42 -6.83 -6.94
N CYS A 85 -2.87 -5.58 -6.77
CA CYS A 85 -2.16 -4.57 -6.00
C CYS A 85 -3.15 -3.63 -5.31
N LEU A 86 -2.67 -2.91 -4.30
CA LEU A 86 -3.42 -1.89 -3.58
C LEU A 86 -2.56 -0.63 -3.45
N SER A 87 -3.03 0.50 -3.97
CA SER A 87 -2.39 1.79 -3.77
C SER A 87 -3.00 2.49 -2.56
N VAL A 88 -2.16 2.95 -1.62
CA VAL A 88 -2.60 3.61 -0.41
C VAL A 88 -1.73 4.83 -0.06
N SER A 89 -2.28 5.73 0.73
CA SER A 89 -1.55 6.83 1.34
C SER A 89 -0.66 6.37 2.50
N PHE A 90 0.21 7.23 3.01
CA PHE A 90 1.11 6.90 4.11
C PHE A 90 0.37 6.65 5.43
N SER A 91 -0.80 7.27 5.62
CA SER A 91 -1.65 7.09 6.81
C SER A 91 -2.21 5.66 6.93
N CYS A 92 -2.23 4.91 5.81
CA CYS A 92 -2.68 3.53 5.78
C CYS A 92 -1.66 2.53 6.35
N LEU A 93 -0.39 2.93 6.46
CA LEU A 93 0.68 2.06 6.96
C LEU A 93 0.92 2.25 8.46
N SER A 94 1.61 1.29 9.06
CA SER A 94 2.19 1.47 10.40
C SER A 94 3.47 2.28 10.30
N LYS A 95 3.82 3.03 11.36
CA LYS A 95 5.02 3.89 11.43
C LYS A 95 6.32 3.14 11.07
N LYS A 96 6.47 1.89 11.51
CA LYS A 96 7.68 1.07 11.28
C LYS A 96 7.94 0.78 9.78
N PRO A 97 7.00 0.18 9.02
CA PRO A 97 7.14 0.04 7.57
C PRO A 97 7.35 1.36 6.84
N LEU A 98 6.59 2.39 7.18
CA LEU A 98 6.71 3.70 6.54
C LEU A 98 8.13 4.29 6.70
N LYS A 99 8.68 4.24 7.92
CA LYS A 99 10.05 4.69 8.18
C LYS A 99 11.09 3.91 7.37
N LYS A 100 10.88 2.61 7.13
CA LYS A 100 11.78 1.80 6.29
C LYS A 100 11.68 2.18 4.82
N LEU A 101 10.47 2.46 4.32
CA LEU A 101 10.24 2.88 2.94
C LEU A 101 10.90 4.23 2.64
N LEU A 102 10.76 5.20 3.54
CA LEU A 102 11.31 6.56 3.38
C LEU A 102 12.82 6.65 3.66
N LYS A 103 13.44 5.58 4.19
CA LYS A 103 14.86 5.61 4.55
C LYS A 103 15.72 5.75 3.30
N GLY A 104 16.51 6.82 3.24
CA GLY A 104 17.42 7.08 2.12
C GLY A 104 16.73 7.65 0.87
N THR A 105 15.50 8.14 1.00
CA THR A 105 14.77 8.83 -0.08
C THR A 105 14.67 10.32 0.22
N SER A 106 14.61 11.17 -0.83
CA SER A 106 14.35 12.62 -0.73
C SER A 106 12.86 12.96 -0.64
N VAL A 107 12.03 12.03 -0.14
CA VAL A 107 10.58 12.21 -0.05
C VAL A 107 10.22 12.97 1.21
N ASP A 108 9.64 14.15 1.04
CA ASP A 108 9.04 14.93 2.12
C ASP A 108 7.57 14.51 2.31
N VAL A 109 7.14 14.41 3.58
CA VAL A 109 5.77 14.00 3.94
C VAL A 109 4.90 15.23 4.13
N THR A 110 3.78 15.29 3.43
CA THR A 110 2.81 16.38 3.50
C THR A 110 1.38 15.85 3.66
N GLU A 111 0.47 16.70 4.10
CA GLU A 111 -0.96 16.41 4.19
C GLU A 111 -1.73 17.22 3.14
N ILE A 112 -2.48 16.52 2.29
CA ILE A 112 -3.30 17.13 1.23
C ILE A 112 -4.70 16.57 1.36
N ASP A 113 -5.70 17.43 1.56
CA ASP A 113 -7.11 17.06 1.71
C ASP A 113 -7.34 15.95 2.76
N GLY A 114 -6.66 16.06 3.92
CA GLY A 114 -6.73 15.06 4.99
C GLY A 114 -6.00 13.74 4.70
N THR A 115 -5.25 13.67 3.60
CA THR A 115 -4.50 12.48 3.17
C THR A 115 -3.00 12.73 3.26
N ILE A 116 -2.31 11.89 4.03
CA ILE A 116 -0.85 11.97 4.18
C ILE A 116 -0.18 11.30 2.98
N VAL A 117 0.52 12.09 2.17
CA VAL A 117 1.25 11.65 0.98
C VAL A 117 2.69 12.16 1.02
N GLY A 118 3.52 11.66 0.13
CA GLY A 118 4.86 12.18 -0.10
C GLY A 118 4.92 13.11 -1.30
N ILE A 119 5.90 14.00 -1.31
CA ILE A 119 6.32 14.78 -2.47
C ILE A 119 7.83 14.64 -2.62
N GLU A 120 8.31 14.66 -3.87
CA GLU A 120 9.76 14.78 -4.11
C GLU A 120 10.20 16.21 -3.80
N ARG A 121 11.34 16.30 -3.13
CA ARG A 121 12.02 17.55 -2.83
C ARG A 121 12.78 18.08 -4.04
#